data_AF-A0A6J1W8K9-F1
#
_entry.id   AF-A0A6J1W8K9-F1
#
_cell.length_a   1.000
_cell.length_b   1.000
_cell.length_c   1.000
_cell.angle_alpha   90.00
_cell.angle_beta   90.00
_cell.angle_gamma   90.00
#
_symmetry.space_group_name_H-M   'P 1'
#
loop_
_entity.id
_entity.type
_entity.pdbx_description
1 polymer ?
#
loop_
_entity_poly.entity_id
_entity_poly.type
_entity_poly.pdbx_seq_one_letter_code
_entity_poly.pdbx_strand_id
1 'polypeptide(L)'
;MRVRDAVGFHPRSTLSEPRREYKQMLECQKYRVHFTYTGRYGSIRMPKNADPFCRNILKGFLNLLTLTPRYQKEYEVLEDGLEGECNTRYVLYEEKKNNIYLFNRVRDLNNCKQKVMLNVGIPFFHLFQQPNCFQRERFVQGTSAFVTKVKRDNKGDLITQVKSEQVLEFPIGGEDATGYMKAHQLLNLREVRPDQGQQQQQQQQQQQQQEEGELEVTSIRYEIPKSLFLPVMENYNRDPVQQAEQLLQDSVHWQMQDKMFSTKAIVLVRLVQRMSYNDLSTLYNKVSRIPVARKNLLISCVHAGNLITVKFIKDKAVSGELAYSDLIWLLPTTFHFANPDITKVEETAKVTAELLSKIPDKTSFLGKATYLAYGTMVNRQCSTSRICHPKLLEPLHNILTEAVRDKEENKMVLGMKAIGNAGQISSQKHIKVLCETAKYPEYIQVVAIQTLAQIGKQDPTKVSGRRHVFVRVGKNFVCVYVYVCVCVYVYVYVYVYV
;
A
#
# COMPACT_ATOMS: atom_id res chain seq x y z
N MET A 1 -21.46 16.44 17.67
CA MET A 1 -21.37 16.19 16.21
C MET A 1 -22.68 15.55 15.78
N ARG A 2 -23.19 15.88 14.60
CA ARG A 2 -24.35 15.20 14.00
C ARG A 2 -23.92 14.65 12.65
N VAL A 3 -24.15 13.36 12.43
CA VAL A 3 -23.80 12.67 11.18
C VAL A 3 -25.09 12.36 10.41
N ARG A 4 -25.06 12.52 9.10
CA ARG A 4 -26.15 12.21 8.18
C ARG A 4 -25.56 11.53 6.94
N ASP A 5 -26.34 10.66 6.32
CA ASP A 5 -25.96 10.00 5.07
C ASP A 5 -26.81 10.58 3.92
N ALA A 6 -26.31 10.47 2.70
CA ALA A 6 -26.95 10.98 1.51
C ALA A 6 -26.72 10.01 0.34
N VAL A 7 -27.79 9.42 -0.18
CA VAL A 7 -27.75 8.56 -1.36
C VAL A 7 -28.77 9.08 -2.38
N GLY A 8 -28.30 9.41 -3.58
CA GLY A 8 -29.15 9.91 -4.65
C GLY A 8 -28.40 10.83 -5.62
N PHE A 9 -29.15 11.48 -6.51
CA PHE A 9 -28.58 12.39 -7.50
C PHE A 9 -28.18 13.72 -6.85
N HIS A 10 -26.91 14.10 -6.92
CA HIS A 10 -26.46 15.44 -6.52
C HIS A 10 -26.94 16.48 -7.55
N PRO A 11 -27.47 17.66 -7.14
CA PRO A 11 -27.57 18.18 -5.77
C PRO A 11 -28.86 17.80 -5.02
N ARG A 12 -29.73 16.99 -5.62
CA ARG A 12 -31.07 16.60 -5.10
C ARG A 12 -31.03 15.45 -4.07
N SER A 13 -29.89 15.15 -3.46
CA SER A 13 -29.75 14.01 -2.55
C SER A 13 -30.57 14.21 -1.27
N THR A 14 -31.31 13.19 -0.85
CA THR A 14 -32.04 13.19 0.44
C THR A 14 -31.08 12.84 1.57
N LEU A 15 -31.16 13.58 2.67
CA LEU A 15 -30.39 13.30 3.88
C LEU A 15 -31.16 12.31 4.76
N SER A 16 -30.53 11.21 5.15
CA SER A 16 -31.09 10.17 6.02
C SER A 16 -30.23 9.95 7.27
N GLU A 17 -30.77 9.18 8.24
CA GLU A 17 -29.93 8.69 9.33
C GLU A 17 -28.84 7.77 8.78
N PRO A 18 -27.59 7.94 9.24
CA PRO A 18 -26.49 7.18 8.69
C PRO A 18 -26.50 5.74 9.20
N ARG A 19 -25.97 4.82 8.39
CA ARG A 19 -25.73 3.41 8.79
C ARG A 19 -24.94 3.37 10.12
N ARG A 20 -25.15 2.31 10.92
CA ARG A 20 -24.53 2.13 12.26
C ARG A 20 -23.02 2.39 12.28
N GLU A 21 -22.32 2.10 11.19
CA GLU A 21 -20.87 2.24 11.03
C GLU A 21 -20.40 3.70 11.18
N TYR A 22 -21.20 4.67 10.73
CA TYR A 22 -20.86 6.09 10.86
C TYR A 22 -21.09 6.65 12.27
N LYS A 23 -21.74 5.90 13.17
CA LYS A 23 -21.88 6.30 14.58
C LYS A 23 -20.53 6.33 15.31
N GLN A 24 -19.52 5.58 14.83
CA GLN A 24 -18.15 5.62 15.35
C GLN A 24 -17.53 7.03 15.24
N MET A 25 -17.95 7.86 14.27
CA MET A 25 -17.50 9.26 14.19
C MET A 25 -17.90 10.07 15.43
N LEU A 26 -19.01 9.71 16.08
CA LEU A 26 -19.48 10.41 17.27
C LEU A 26 -18.54 10.17 18.45
N GLU A 27 -17.95 8.97 18.55
CA GLU A 27 -16.97 8.61 19.57
C GLU A 27 -15.71 9.48 19.49
N CYS A 28 -15.35 9.95 18.30
CA CYS A 28 -14.16 10.78 18.12
C CYS A 28 -14.21 12.10 18.87
N GLN A 29 -15.40 12.58 19.28
CA GLN A 29 -15.58 13.82 20.04
C GLN A 29 -15.00 13.77 21.46
N LYS A 30 -14.76 12.59 22.01
CA LYS A 30 -14.17 12.45 23.35
C LYS A 30 -12.69 12.81 23.39
N TYR A 31 -12.01 12.74 22.25
CA TYR A 31 -10.57 13.00 22.16
C TYR A 31 -10.30 14.50 22.01
N ARG A 32 -9.27 14.96 22.72
CA ARG A 32 -8.75 16.33 22.66
C ARG A 32 -7.41 16.34 21.94
N VAL A 33 -7.10 17.44 21.25
CA VAL A 33 -5.83 17.62 20.54
C VAL A 33 -5.15 18.87 21.05
N HIS A 34 -3.85 18.76 21.34
CA HIS A 34 -3.04 19.88 21.78
C HIS A 34 -2.04 20.22 20.69
N PHE A 35 -1.93 21.50 20.35
CA PHE A 35 -1.01 21.92 19.30
C PHE A 35 -0.49 23.34 19.53
N THR A 36 0.71 23.61 19.02
CA THR A 36 1.21 24.98 18.89
C THR A 36 0.82 25.54 17.52
N TYR A 37 0.38 26.78 17.47
CA TYR A 37 -0.16 27.39 16.26
C TYR A 37 0.22 28.86 16.14
N THR A 38 0.86 29.21 15.02
CA THR A 38 1.27 30.58 14.66
C THR A 38 0.82 30.94 13.23
N GLY A 39 -0.23 30.27 12.75
CA GLY A 39 -0.61 30.19 11.32
C GLY A 39 -0.21 28.83 10.73
N ARG A 40 0.94 28.30 11.16
CA ARG A 40 1.35 26.92 10.91
C ARG A 40 1.26 26.09 12.18
N TYR A 41 0.99 24.80 12.02
CA TYR A 41 1.06 23.84 13.10
C TYR A 41 2.52 23.51 13.43
N GLY A 42 2.88 23.66 14.70
CA GLY A 42 4.13 23.13 15.24
C GLY A 42 3.94 21.70 15.75
N SER A 43 4.20 21.48 17.03
CA SER A 43 4.00 20.16 17.65
C SER A 43 2.51 19.87 17.80
N ILE A 44 2.02 18.81 17.16
CA ILE A 44 0.65 18.30 17.32
C ILE A 44 0.72 17.06 18.23
N ARG A 45 -0.03 17.07 19.31
CA ARG A 45 -0.10 16.00 20.32
C ARG A 45 -1.52 15.42 20.36
N MET A 46 -1.65 14.12 20.11
CA MET A 46 -2.92 13.39 20.06
C MET A 46 -2.92 12.17 21.00
N PRO A 47 -4.08 11.74 21.54
CA PRO A 47 -4.16 10.58 22.43
C PRO A 47 -3.75 9.26 21.76
N LYS A 48 -2.89 8.48 22.42
CA LYS A 48 -2.38 7.16 21.98
C LYS A 48 -3.50 6.17 21.71
N ASN A 49 -4.51 6.18 22.58
CA ASN A 49 -5.69 5.31 22.53
C ASN A 49 -6.72 5.69 21.45
N ALA A 50 -6.57 6.85 20.79
CA ALA A 50 -7.42 7.22 19.67
C ALA A 50 -7.04 6.40 18.44
N ASP A 51 -8.03 5.72 17.85
CA ASP A 51 -7.81 4.99 16.60
C ASP A 51 -7.44 5.95 15.44
N PRO A 52 -6.77 5.45 14.39
CA PRO A 52 -6.37 6.28 13.25
C PRO A 52 -7.54 7.00 12.55
N PHE A 53 -8.75 6.44 12.59
CA PHE A 53 -9.92 7.06 11.98
C PHE A 53 -10.31 8.36 12.71
N CYS A 54 -10.39 8.32 14.05
CA CYS A 54 -10.65 9.51 14.86
C CYS A 54 -9.52 10.54 14.76
N ARG A 55 -8.26 10.11 14.78
CA ARG A 55 -7.11 11.00 14.58
C ARG A 55 -7.20 11.74 13.24
N ASN A 56 -7.50 11.03 12.15
CA ASN A 56 -7.62 11.64 10.83
C ASN A 56 -8.77 12.63 10.70
N ILE A 57 -9.91 12.38 11.35
CA ILE A 57 -11.02 13.36 11.43
C ILE A 57 -10.53 14.64 12.11
N LEU A 58 -9.82 14.53 13.23
CA LEU A 58 -9.28 15.68 13.97
C LEU A 58 -8.25 16.44 13.14
N LYS A 59 -7.34 15.75 12.45
CA LYS A 59 -6.41 16.38 11.49
C LYS A 59 -7.14 17.11 10.36
N GLY A 60 -8.26 16.57 9.90
CA GLY A 60 -9.14 17.22 8.92
C GLY A 60 -9.69 18.57 9.39
N PHE A 61 -10.03 18.69 10.67
CA PHE A 61 -10.42 19.98 11.27
C PHE A 61 -9.24 20.94 11.37
N LEU A 62 -8.09 20.47 11.82
CA LEU A 62 -6.87 21.29 11.89
C LEU A 62 -6.47 21.83 10.51
N ASN A 63 -6.51 20.99 9.48
CA ASN A 63 -6.13 21.38 8.11
C ASN A 63 -6.87 22.62 7.58
N LEU A 64 -8.12 22.86 8.03
CA LEU A 64 -8.90 24.05 7.66
C LEU A 64 -8.30 25.36 8.18
N LEU A 65 -7.68 25.32 9.35
CA LEU A 65 -7.13 26.52 9.97
C LEU A 65 -5.73 26.84 9.47
N THR A 66 -5.05 25.91 8.82
CA THR A 66 -3.69 26.13 8.29
C THR A 66 -3.68 27.36 7.36
N LEU A 67 -2.83 28.33 7.71
CA LEU A 67 -2.67 29.57 6.98
C LEU A 67 -1.20 30.01 7.09
N THR A 68 -0.47 30.00 5.97
CA THR A 68 0.89 30.57 5.93
C THR A 68 0.83 31.99 5.38
N PRO A 69 0.62 33.04 6.19
CA PRO A 69 0.60 34.40 5.68
C PRO A 69 2.00 34.83 5.20
N ARG A 70 2.04 35.55 4.07
CA ARG A 70 3.22 36.31 3.62
C ARG A 70 2.80 37.74 3.28
N TYR A 71 3.78 38.64 3.21
CA TYR A 71 3.55 40.04 2.83
C TYR A 71 3.10 40.21 1.36
N GLN A 72 3.48 39.27 0.50
CA GLN A 72 3.11 39.28 -0.92
C GLN A 72 1.61 39.00 -1.08
N LYS A 73 0.96 39.72 -2.00
CA LYS A 73 -0.46 39.48 -2.33
C LYS A 73 -0.68 38.11 -2.98
N GLU A 74 0.32 37.62 -3.66
CA GLU A 74 0.30 36.32 -4.31
C GLU A 74 1.65 35.65 -4.14
N TYR A 75 1.63 34.37 -3.76
CA TYR A 75 2.85 33.59 -3.54
C TYR A 75 2.58 32.09 -3.60
N GLU A 76 3.62 31.33 -3.91
CA GLU A 76 3.63 29.88 -3.85
C GLU A 76 4.55 29.40 -2.74
N VAL A 77 4.09 28.38 -2.01
CA VAL A 77 4.86 27.72 -0.96
C VAL A 77 4.60 26.23 -1.02
N LEU A 78 5.65 25.47 -0.69
CA LEU A 78 5.49 24.07 -0.36
C LEU A 78 4.94 23.97 1.06
N GLU A 79 3.75 23.40 1.22
CA GLU A 79 3.02 23.39 2.50
C GLU A 79 2.57 21.97 2.87
N ASP A 80 2.92 21.56 4.09
CA ASP A 80 2.52 20.29 4.67
C ASP A 80 1.03 20.29 5.03
N GLY A 81 0.36 19.17 4.80
CA GLY A 81 -1.06 18.99 5.08
C GLY A 81 -1.44 17.51 5.08
N LEU A 82 -2.74 17.21 4.98
CA LEU A 82 -3.24 15.83 5.07
C LEU A 82 -2.61 14.90 4.01
N GLU A 83 -2.48 15.38 2.78
CA GLU A 83 -1.98 14.62 1.62
C GLU A 83 -0.45 14.60 1.51
N GLY A 84 0.27 15.25 2.44
CA GLY A 84 1.71 15.47 2.39
C GLY A 84 2.08 16.92 2.08
N GLU A 85 3.30 17.11 1.58
CA GLU A 85 3.90 18.42 1.37
C GLU A 85 3.69 18.88 -0.08
N CYS A 86 2.63 19.65 -0.33
CA CYS A 86 2.15 19.95 -1.69
C CYS A 86 2.38 21.40 -2.10
N ASN A 87 2.58 21.64 -3.40
CA ASN A 87 2.69 23.00 -3.92
C ASN A 87 1.37 23.74 -3.68
N THR A 88 1.45 24.90 -3.03
CA THR A 88 0.30 25.63 -2.55
C THR A 88 0.41 27.09 -2.94
N ARG A 89 -0.55 27.58 -3.73
CA ARG A 89 -0.66 28.97 -4.16
C ARG A 89 -1.64 29.72 -3.28
N TYR A 90 -1.24 30.89 -2.84
CA TYR A 90 -2.04 31.81 -2.05
C TYR A 90 -2.32 33.08 -2.84
N VAL A 91 -3.56 33.57 -2.77
CA VAL A 91 -3.96 34.89 -3.27
C VAL A 91 -4.73 35.62 -2.17
N LEU A 92 -4.23 36.78 -1.78
CA LEU A 92 -4.78 37.63 -0.73
C LEU A 92 -5.61 38.76 -1.34
N TYR A 93 -6.88 38.83 -0.95
CA TYR A 93 -7.79 39.91 -1.28
C TYR A 93 -8.14 40.70 -0.01
N GLU A 94 -8.00 42.02 -0.07
CA GLU A 94 -8.36 42.90 1.04
C GLU A 94 -9.71 43.58 0.78
N GLU A 95 -10.65 43.35 1.69
CA GLU A 95 -11.95 44.01 1.67
C GLU A 95 -11.86 45.32 2.46
N LYS A 96 -11.72 46.44 1.73
CA LYS A 96 -11.45 47.78 2.28
C LYS A 96 -12.42 48.26 3.38
N LYS A 97 -13.62 47.66 3.49
CA LYS A 97 -14.69 48.17 4.34
C LYS A 97 -14.70 47.69 5.80
N ASN A 98 -13.86 46.76 6.25
CA ASN A 98 -13.94 46.23 7.63
C ASN A 98 -12.65 45.57 8.19
N ASN A 99 -11.46 45.86 7.65
CA ASN A 99 -10.21 45.14 7.96
C ASN A 99 -10.36 43.61 7.79
N ILE A 100 -11.08 43.22 6.75
CA ILE A 100 -11.35 41.83 6.41
C ILE A 100 -10.43 41.44 5.26
N TYR A 101 -9.77 40.30 5.43
CA TYR A 101 -8.86 39.71 4.45
C TYR A 101 -9.41 38.35 4.02
N LEU A 102 -9.43 38.11 2.72
CA LEU A 102 -9.79 36.83 2.13
C LEU A 102 -8.51 36.18 1.59
N PHE A 103 -8.16 35.03 2.16
CA PHE A 103 -7.06 34.21 1.70
C PHE A 103 -7.62 33.07 0.87
N ASN A 104 -7.34 33.10 -0.43
CA ASN A 104 -7.62 32.01 -1.35
C ASN A 104 -6.38 31.13 -1.43
N ARG A 105 -6.48 29.90 -0.91
CA ARG A 105 -5.39 28.92 -0.88
C ARG A 105 -5.75 27.74 -1.77
N VAL A 106 -4.94 27.47 -2.80
CA VAL A 106 -5.12 26.34 -3.70
C VAL A 106 -3.92 25.42 -3.59
N ARG A 107 -4.16 24.14 -3.28
CA ARG A 107 -3.16 23.09 -3.16
C ARG A 107 -3.25 22.18 -4.38
N ASP A 108 -2.15 22.03 -5.10
CA ASP A 108 -2.01 21.07 -6.19
C ASP A 108 -1.63 19.70 -5.61
N LEU A 109 -2.59 18.76 -5.58
CA LEU A 109 -2.37 17.42 -5.02
C LEU A 109 -1.63 16.49 -5.99
N ASN A 110 -1.35 16.95 -7.21
CA ASN A 110 -0.53 16.24 -8.18
C ASN A 110 0.95 16.53 -7.94
N ASN A 111 1.27 17.71 -7.40
CA ASN A 111 2.64 18.15 -7.15
C ASN A 111 2.94 18.18 -5.64
N CYS A 112 3.19 17.00 -5.06
CA CYS A 112 3.52 16.85 -3.65
C CYS A 112 4.84 16.11 -3.43
N LYS A 113 5.69 16.66 -2.56
CA LYS A 113 6.76 15.90 -1.93
C LYS A 113 6.16 15.04 -0.81
N GLN A 114 6.70 13.82 -0.67
CA GLN A 114 6.28 12.87 0.37
C GLN A 114 4.75 12.66 0.40
N LYS A 115 4.14 12.52 -0.79
CA LYS A 115 2.69 12.31 -0.95
C LYS A 115 2.22 11.13 -0.10
N VAL A 116 1.18 11.37 0.70
CA VAL A 116 0.56 10.35 1.54
C VAL A 116 -0.39 9.54 0.66
N MET A 117 0.05 8.34 0.27
CA MET A 117 -0.73 7.43 -0.57
C MET A 117 -0.34 6.00 -0.25
N LEU A 118 -1.33 5.11 -0.16
CA LEU A 118 -1.09 3.67 -0.15
C LEU A 118 -1.58 3.04 -1.45
N ASN A 119 -0.65 2.39 -2.14
CA ASN A 119 -0.93 1.64 -3.34
C ASN A 119 -0.94 0.14 -3.00
N VAL A 120 -2.08 -0.51 -3.21
CA VAL A 120 -2.30 -1.92 -2.83
C VAL A 120 -2.47 -2.75 -4.10
N GLY A 121 -1.73 -3.85 -4.20
CA GLY A 121 -1.89 -4.81 -5.31
C GLY A 121 -1.22 -4.39 -6.64
N ILE A 122 -0.39 -3.34 -6.66
CA ILE A 122 0.30 -2.87 -7.87
C ILE A 122 1.85 -3.01 -7.88
N PRO A 123 2.48 -4.00 -7.21
CA PRO A 123 3.94 -4.02 -7.06
C PRO A 123 4.69 -4.21 -8.39
N PHE A 124 4.08 -4.84 -9.39
CA PHE A 124 4.72 -5.08 -10.70
C PHE A 124 4.56 -3.94 -11.71
N PHE A 125 3.92 -2.83 -11.32
CA PHE A 125 3.82 -1.63 -12.16
C PHE A 125 5.15 -0.83 -12.17
N HIS A 126 6.27 -1.53 -12.35
CA HIS A 126 7.61 -0.97 -12.60
C HIS A 126 7.69 -0.21 -13.94
N LEU A 127 6.70 -0.41 -14.83
CA LEU A 127 6.55 0.33 -16.10
C LEU A 127 6.46 1.86 -15.89
N PHE A 128 6.12 2.31 -14.68
CA PHE A 128 6.06 3.74 -14.32
C PHE A 128 7.29 4.26 -13.55
N GLN A 129 8.35 3.46 -13.41
CA GLN A 129 9.61 3.89 -12.77
C GLN A 129 10.60 4.53 -13.76
N GLN A 130 10.27 4.55 -15.06
CA GLN A 130 11.05 5.29 -16.04
C GLN A 130 10.93 6.80 -15.74
N PRO A 131 12.05 7.56 -15.74
CA PRO A 131 12.05 8.99 -15.40
C PRO A 131 11.13 9.84 -16.30
N ASN A 132 10.77 9.34 -17.48
CA ASN A 132 9.88 10.01 -18.44
C ASN A 132 8.43 9.50 -18.42
N CYS A 133 8.12 8.50 -17.60
CA CYS A 133 6.77 7.96 -17.51
C CYS A 133 5.99 8.72 -16.43
N PHE A 134 5.51 9.91 -16.80
CA PHE A 134 4.65 10.80 -15.99
C PHE A 134 3.34 10.17 -15.50
N GLN A 135 3.07 8.90 -15.82
CA GLN A 135 1.78 8.25 -15.58
C GLN A 135 1.58 7.77 -14.14
N ARG A 136 2.64 7.63 -13.32
CA ARG A 136 2.48 7.17 -11.93
C ARG A 136 1.66 8.13 -11.07
N GLU A 137 1.75 9.43 -11.35
CA GLU A 137 1.09 10.50 -10.59
C GLU A 137 -0.29 10.87 -11.16
N ARG A 138 -0.71 10.29 -12.29
CA ARG A 138 -1.90 10.71 -13.04
C ARG A 138 -3.13 9.82 -12.87
N PHE A 139 -3.05 8.71 -12.14
CA PHE A 139 -4.21 7.84 -11.91
C PHE A 139 -5.25 8.49 -11.01
N VAL A 140 -4.81 9.21 -9.97
CA VAL A 140 -5.70 10.00 -9.12
C VAL A 140 -5.19 11.43 -9.18
N GLN A 141 -5.93 12.27 -9.89
CA GLN A 141 -5.64 13.68 -9.98
C GLN A 141 -6.43 14.44 -8.93
N GLY A 142 -5.86 15.49 -8.36
CA GLY A 142 -6.55 16.18 -7.29
C GLY A 142 -6.16 17.63 -7.10
N THR A 143 -7.08 18.40 -6.55
CA THR A 143 -6.86 19.80 -6.14
C THR A 143 -7.73 20.10 -4.94
N SER A 144 -7.20 20.90 -4.01
CA SER A 144 -7.96 21.41 -2.87
C SER A 144 -7.89 22.93 -2.83
N ALA A 145 -9.05 23.58 -2.82
CA ALA A 145 -9.20 25.02 -2.70
C ALA A 145 -9.80 25.40 -1.35
N PHE A 146 -9.29 26.44 -0.72
CA PHE A 146 -9.75 26.99 0.54
C PHE A 146 -9.94 28.50 0.40
N VAL A 147 -11.01 29.01 1.00
CA VAL A 147 -11.29 30.43 1.13
C VAL A 147 -11.43 30.74 2.61
N THR A 148 -10.43 31.43 3.17
CA THR A 148 -10.37 31.78 4.59
C THR A 148 -10.63 33.27 4.77
N LYS A 149 -11.67 33.60 5.53
CA LYS A 149 -12.04 34.97 5.89
C LYS A 149 -11.44 35.31 7.25
N VAL A 150 -10.49 36.24 7.25
CA VAL A 150 -9.76 36.69 8.45
C VAL A 150 -10.16 38.13 8.75
N LYS A 151 -10.53 38.39 9.99
CA LYS A 151 -10.69 39.76 10.51
C LYS A 151 -9.43 40.11 11.30
N ARG A 152 -8.77 41.21 10.92
CA ARG A 152 -7.57 41.70 11.61
C ARG A 152 -7.95 42.83 12.55
N ASP A 153 -7.60 42.69 13.83
CA ASP A 153 -7.75 43.73 14.83
C ASP A 153 -6.47 43.90 15.67
N ASN A 154 -6.50 44.80 16.66
CA ASN A 154 -5.33 45.08 17.52
C ASN A 154 -4.91 43.89 18.39
N LYS A 155 -5.74 42.84 18.51
CA LYS A 155 -5.45 41.61 19.26
C LYS A 155 -4.90 40.49 18.36
N GLY A 156 -4.93 40.69 17.03
CA GLY A 156 -4.33 39.78 16.04
C GLY A 156 -5.28 39.40 14.90
N ASP A 157 -4.93 38.32 14.23
CA ASP A 157 -5.69 37.78 13.10
C ASP A 157 -6.72 36.74 13.58
N LEU A 158 -8.00 37.02 13.37
CA LEU A 158 -9.11 36.14 13.74
C LEU A 158 -9.74 35.49 12.52
N ILE A 159 -9.63 34.16 12.40
CA ILE A 159 -10.33 33.40 11.36
C ILE A 159 -11.83 33.36 11.70
N THR A 160 -12.65 33.98 10.86
CA THR A 160 -14.11 34.06 11.05
C THR A 160 -14.87 33.01 10.26
N GLN A 161 -14.34 32.61 9.11
CA GLN A 161 -14.93 31.58 8.26
C GLN A 161 -13.86 30.89 7.42
N VAL A 162 -14.02 29.59 7.20
CA VAL A 162 -13.24 28.82 6.23
C VAL A 162 -14.21 28.02 5.37
N LYS A 163 -14.09 28.13 4.06
CA LYS A 163 -14.72 27.25 3.08
C LYS A 163 -13.63 26.43 2.41
N SER A 164 -13.88 25.15 2.21
CA SER A 164 -12.97 24.29 1.46
C SER A 164 -13.73 23.41 0.49
N GLU A 165 -13.09 23.15 -0.63
CA GLU A 165 -13.54 22.24 -1.67
C GLU A 165 -12.35 21.45 -2.16
N GLN A 166 -12.47 20.13 -2.13
CA GLN A 166 -11.47 19.20 -2.64
C GLN A 166 -12.11 18.30 -3.67
N VAL A 167 -11.43 18.15 -4.81
CA VAL A 167 -11.84 17.29 -5.92
C VAL A 167 -10.72 16.29 -6.16
N LEU A 168 -11.09 15.02 -6.25
CA LEU A 168 -10.22 13.93 -6.66
C LEU A 168 -10.87 13.22 -7.85
N GLU A 169 -10.14 13.08 -8.95
CA GLU A 169 -10.60 12.44 -10.18
C GLU A 169 -9.81 11.14 -10.41
N PHE A 170 -10.48 10.09 -10.86
CA PHE A 170 -9.88 8.79 -11.12
C PHE A 170 -10.57 8.06 -12.28
N PRO A 171 -9.85 7.25 -13.07
CA PRO A 171 -10.46 6.50 -14.16
C PRO A 171 -11.31 5.33 -13.64
N ILE A 172 -12.49 5.14 -14.20
CA ILE A 172 -13.41 4.01 -13.90
C ILE A 172 -13.37 2.95 -15.02
N GLY A 173 -12.96 3.31 -16.24
CA GLY A 173 -12.76 2.34 -17.33
C GLY A 173 -12.47 3.00 -18.68
N GLY A 174 -11.27 2.79 -19.24
CA GLY A 174 -10.85 3.43 -20.49
C GLY A 174 -10.59 4.93 -20.36
N GLU A 175 -10.17 5.57 -21.46
CA GLU A 175 -9.80 7.00 -21.47
C GLU A 175 -11.01 7.94 -21.23
N ASP A 176 -12.23 7.48 -21.50
CA ASP A 176 -13.44 8.34 -21.50
C ASP A 176 -14.32 8.22 -20.24
N ALA A 177 -14.07 7.26 -19.35
CA ALA A 177 -14.88 7.09 -18.14
C ALA A 177 -14.10 7.53 -16.89
N THR A 178 -14.38 8.75 -16.42
CA THR A 178 -13.80 9.31 -15.20
C THR A 178 -14.83 9.34 -14.07
N GLY A 179 -14.42 8.84 -12.91
CA GLY A 179 -15.08 9.09 -11.63
C GLY A 179 -14.47 10.29 -10.94
N TYR A 180 -15.24 10.90 -10.04
CA TYR A 180 -14.71 11.91 -9.15
C TYR A 180 -15.30 11.77 -7.74
N MET A 181 -14.53 12.21 -6.77
CA MET A 181 -14.93 12.43 -5.39
C MET A 181 -14.82 13.92 -5.09
N LYS A 182 -15.86 14.46 -4.44
CA LYS A 182 -15.90 15.86 -4.02
C LYS A 182 -16.12 15.94 -2.51
N ALA A 183 -15.29 16.70 -1.80
CA ALA A 183 -15.40 16.95 -0.38
C ALA A 183 -15.50 18.45 -0.10
N HIS A 184 -16.51 18.84 0.67
CA HIS A 184 -16.71 20.23 1.09
C HIS A 184 -16.64 20.34 2.61
N GLN A 185 -16.00 21.39 3.13
CA GLN A 185 -16.05 21.72 4.54
C GLN A 185 -16.35 23.20 4.72
N LEU A 186 -17.15 23.53 5.73
CA LEU A 186 -17.49 24.90 6.11
C LEU A 186 -17.30 25.05 7.62
N LEU A 187 -16.40 25.94 8.01
CA LEU A 187 -16.18 26.36 9.39
C LEU A 187 -16.64 27.81 9.56
N ASN A 188 -17.49 28.07 10.55
CA ASN A 188 -17.94 29.41 10.89
C ASN A 188 -17.69 29.67 12.38
N LEU A 189 -17.01 30.77 12.67
CA LEU A 189 -16.91 31.29 14.03
C LEU A 189 -18.29 31.79 14.47
N ARG A 190 -18.77 31.27 15.60
CA ARG A 190 -20.08 31.66 16.16
C ARG A 190 -19.94 32.75 17.22
N GLU A 191 -19.02 32.56 18.14
CA GLU A 191 -18.83 33.41 19.30
C GLU A 191 -17.38 33.30 19.78
N VAL A 192 -16.82 34.40 20.29
CA VAL A 192 -15.54 34.40 21.01
C VAL A 192 -15.87 34.72 22.46
N ARG A 193 -15.63 33.76 23.35
CA ARG A 193 -15.83 33.96 24.79
C ARG A 193 -14.52 34.36 25.44
N PRO A 194 -14.51 35.33 26.38
CA PRO A 194 -13.33 35.60 27.19
C PRO A 194 -12.97 34.36 27.98
N ASP A 195 -11.67 34.13 28.15
CA ASP A 195 -11.15 32.97 28.86
C ASP A 195 -11.69 32.97 30.30
N GLN A 196 -12.38 31.90 30.71
CA GLN A 196 -13.05 31.84 32.01
C GLN A 196 -12.03 31.54 33.13
N GLY A 197 -11.21 32.53 33.48
CA GLY A 197 -10.41 32.56 34.72
C GLY A 197 -9.34 31.47 34.91
N GLN A 198 -8.36 31.78 35.77
CA GLN A 198 -7.21 30.90 36.08
C GLN A 198 -7.61 29.50 36.60
N GLN A 199 -8.82 29.31 37.14
CA GLN A 199 -9.28 28.02 37.67
C GLN A 199 -9.60 26.99 36.58
N GLN A 200 -10.15 27.38 35.42
CA GLN A 200 -10.36 26.44 34.30
C GLN A 200 -9.04 26.12 33.59
N GLN A 201 -8.12 27.09 33.50
CA GLN A 201 -6.77 26.85 32.98
C GLN A 201 -5.97 25.89 33.88
N GLN A 202 -6.08 26.00 35.22
CA GLN A 202 -5.44 25.06 36.15
C GLN A 202 -6.04 23.65 36.06
N GLN A 203 -7.38 23.51 35.95
CA GLN A 203 -8.01 22.20 35.73
C GLN A 203 -7.64 21.60 34.35
N GLN A 204 -7.54 22.42 33.30
CA GLN A 204 -7.08 21.98 31.98
C GLN A 204 -5.60 21.61 31.98
N GLN A 205 -4.75 22.32 32.74
CA GLN A 205 -3.33 21.99 32.92
C GLN A 205 -3.14 20.71 33.76
N GLN A 206 -3.93 20.50 34.81
CA GLN A 206 -3.91 19.25 35.59
C GLN A 206 -4.39 18.05 34.78
N GLN A 207 -5.44 18.20 33.96
CA GLN A 207 -5.88 17.17 33.01
C GLN A 207 -4.82 16.92 31.92
N GLN A 208 -4.18 17.96 31.39
CA GLN A 208 -3.06 17.82 30.45
C GLN A 208 -1.87 17.08 31.06
N GLN A 209 -1.55 17.30 32.33
CA GLN A 209 -0.46 16.59 33.04
C GLN A 209 -0.80 15.12 33.30
N GLN A 210 -2.07 14.78 33.55
CA GLN A 210 -2.51 13.37 33.65
C GLN A 210 -2.52 12.65 32.30
N GLU A 211 -2.87 13.35 31.22
CA GLU A 211 -2.91 12.80 29.85
C GLU A 211 -1.53 12.82 29.15
N GLU A 212 -0.52 13.55 29.65
CA GLU A 212 0.74 13.80 28.93
C GLU A 212 1.54 12.52 28.60
N GLY A 213 1.48 11.50 29.46
CA GLY A 213 2.06 10.17 29.20
C GLY A 213 1.31 9.37 28.12
N GLU A 214 0.04 9.70 27.90
CA GLU A 214 -0.87 9.10 26.93
C GLU A 214 -0.93 9.86 25.61
N LEU A 215 -0.31 11.03 25.48
CA LEU A 215 -0.24 11.79 24.24
C LEU A 215 0.97 11.35 23.39
N GLU A 216 0.80 11.38 22.08
CA GLU A 216 1.81 11.08 21.08
C GLU A 216 1.99 12.29 20.16
N VAL A 217 3.24 12.67 19.91
CA VAL A 217 3.58 13.69 18.93
C VAL A 217 3.38 13.12 17.53
N THR A 218 2.55 13.76 16.73
CA THR A 218 2.21 13.35 15.36
C THR A 218 2.31 14.53 14.40
N SER A 219 2.21 14.24 13.10
CA SER A 219 2.14 15.24 12.04
C SER A 219 0.70 15.53 11.62
N ILE A 220 0.49 16.59 10.83
CA ILE A 220 -0.82 16.92 10.24
C ILE A 220 -1.24 15.93 9.14
N ARG A 221 -0.32 15.10 8.66
CA ARG A 221 -0.53 14.14 7.57
C ARG A 221 -1.54 13.06 7.93
N TYR A 222 -2.27 12.59 6.93
CA TYR A 222 -3.20 11.49 7.07
C TYR A 222 -2.47 10.20 7.50
N GLU A 223 -2.97 9.53 8.52
CA GLU A 223 -2.46 8.25 9.02
C GLU A 223 -3.19 7.12 8.31
N ILE A 224 -2.49 6.42 7.42
CA ILE A 224 -3.05 5.26 6.72
C ILE A 224 -3.24 4.12 7.73
N PRO A 225 -4.48 3.65 7.96
CA PRO A 225 -4.72 2.54 8.89
C PRO A 225 -4.05 1.26 8.41
N LYS A 226 -3.49 0.47 9.35
CA LYS A 226 -2.85 -0.82 9.04
C LYS A 226 -3.84 -1.85 8.47
N SER A 227 -5.09 -1.83 8.93
CA SER A 227 -6.18 -2.61 8.37
C SER A 227 -6.87 -1.79 7.28
N LEU A 228 -6.55 -2.08 6.03
CA LEU A 228 -7.18 -1.43 4.88
C LEU A 228 -8.69 -1.69 4.90
N PHE A 229 -9.45 -0.63 5.10
CA PHE A 229 -10.90 -0.65 4.95
C PHE A 229 -11.20 -0.69 3.45
N LEU A 230 -11.51 -1.87 2.92
CA LEU A 230 -11.93 -1.99 1.53
C LEU A 230 -13.46 -2.07 1.51
N PRO A 231 -14.15 -1.21 0.73
CA PRO A 231 -15.57 -0.87 0.90
C PRO A 231 -16.56 -1.98 0.51
N VAL A 232 -16.12 -3.24 0.42
CA VAL A 232 -16.95 -4.37 -0.03
C VAL A 232 -17.74 -5.02 1.12
N MET A 233 -17.48 -4.65 2.37
CA MET A 233 -18.22 -5.20 3.52
C MET A 233 -19.40 -4.32 3.89
N GLU A 234 -20.62 -4.82 3.70
CA GLU A 234 -21.86 -4.13 4.10
C GLU A 234 -22.04 -3.99 5.63
N ASN A 235 -21.34 -4.81 6.42
CA ASN A 235 -21.47 -4.87 7.88
C ASN A 235 -20.11 -5.12 8.56
N TYR A 236 -19.22 -4.12 8.56
CA TYR A 236 -17.88 -4.24 9.14
C TYR A 236 -17.90 -4.64 10.63
N ASN A 237 -18.91 -4.19 11.37
CA ASN A 237 -19.02 -4.34 12.82
C ASN A 237 -19.56 -5.71 13.29
N ARG A 238 -20.03 -6.56 12.39
CA ARG A 238 -20.41 -7.93 12.75
C ARG A 238 -19.15 -8.78 12.96
N ASP A 239 -19.26 -9.80 13.79
CA ASP A 239 -18.17 -10.75 14.02
C ASP A 239 -17.71 -11.35 12.67
N PRO A 240 -16.42 -11.19 12.30
CA PRO A 240 -15.92 -11.72 11.04
C PRO A 240 -15.99 -13.25 10.99
N VAL A 241 -15.88 -13.95 12.12
CA VAL A 241 -15.90 -15.42 12.18
C VAL A 241 -17.29 -15.95 11.84
N GLN A 242 -18.31 -15.45 12.53
CA GLN A 242 -19.69 -15.84 12.27
C GLN A 242 -20.13 -15.57 10.82
N GLN A 243 -19.77 -14.41 10.26
CA GLN A 243 -20.11 -14.08 8.88
C GLN A 243 -19.42 -15.00 7.86
N ALA A 244 -18.15 -15.31 8.09
CA ALA A 244 -17.42 -16.21 7.20
C ALA A 244 -17.96 -17.62 7.28
N GLU A 245 -18.34 -18.09 8.48
CA GLU A 245 -18.99 -19.39 8.67
C GLU A 245 -20.29 -19.49 7.88
N GLN A 246 -21.15 -18.47 7.95
CA GLN A 246 -22.40 -18.42 7.18
C GLN A 246 -22.13 -18.45 5.66
N LEU A 247 -21.19 -17.63 5.18
CA LEU A 247 -20.82 -17.61 3.76
C LEU A 247 -20.22 -18.95 3.30
N LEU A 248 -19.41 -19.60 4.13
CA LEU A 248 -18.80 -20.88 3.83
C LEU A 248 -19.83 -22.02 3.79
N GLN A 249 -20.82 -22.00 4.69
CA GLN A 249 -21.94 -22.94 4.65
C GLN A 249 -22.76 -22.75 3.38
N ASP A 250 -23.09 -21.51 3.00
CA ASP A 250 -23.77 -21.18 1.73
C ASP A 250 -22.92 -21.53 0.50
N SER A 251 -21.59 -21.61 0.65
CA SER A 251 -20.68 -21.79 -0.49
C SER A 251 -20.82 -23.10 -1.25
N VAL A 252 -21.50 -24.09 -0.67
CA VAL A 252 -21.86 -25.35 -1.36
C VAL A 252 -22.82 -25.10 -2.53
N HIS A 253 -23.59 -24.01 -2.47
CA HIS A 253 -24.56 -23.62 -3.50
C HIS A 253 -24.03 -22.57 -4.47
N TRP A 254 -22.76 -22.14 -4.31
CA TRP A 254 -22.17 -21.14 -5.19
C TRP A 254 -21.95 -21.69 -6.59
N GLN A 255 -22.47 -20.98 -7.57
CA GLN A 255 -22.24 -21.26 -8.99
C GLN A 255 -21.38 -20.14 -9.57
N MET A 256 -20.31 -20.48 -10.32
CA MET A 256 -19.44 -19.47 -10.93
C MET A 256 -20.18 -18.54 -11.91
N GLN A 257 -21.31 -18.98 -12.44
CA GLN A 257 -22.17 -18.20 -13.34
C GLN A 257 -23.05 -17.18 -12.59
N ASP A 258 -23.19 -17.32 -11.27
CA ASP A 258 -23.93 -16.36 -10.45
C ASP A 258 -23.19 -15.01 -10.43
N LYS A 259 -23.92 -13.94 -10.75
CA LYS A 259 -23.41 -12.58 -10.72
C LYS A 259 -22.84 -12.21 -9.34
N MET A 260 -23.39 -12.78 -8.26
CA MET A 260 -22.94 -12.49 -6.90
C MET A 260 -21.72 -13.32 -6.44
N PHE A 261 -21.30 -14.34 -7.20
CA PHE A 261 -20.19 -15.21 -6.82
C PHE A 261 -18.92 -14.41 -6.47
N SER A 262 -18.49 -13.52 -7.37
CA SER A 262 -17.30 -12.70 -7.20
C SER A 262 -17.39 -11.81 -5.96
N THR A 263 -18.56 -11.23 -5.71
CA THR A 263 -18.81 -10.40 -4.52
C THR A 263 -18.69 -11.23 -3.25
N LYS A 264 -19.36 -12.40 -3.18
CA LYS A 264 -19.29 -13.30 -2.02
C LYS A 264 -17.86 -13.78 -1.74
N ALA A 265 -17.11 -14.13 -2.79
CA ALA A 265 -15.71 -14.54 -2.67
C ALA A 265 -14.82 -13.40 -2.14
N ILE A 266 -14.98 -12.18 -2.66
CA ILE A 266 -14.24 -11.01 -2.17
C ILE A 266 -14.58 -10.72 -0.71
N VAL A 267 -15.86 -10.75 -0.33
CA VAL A 267 -16.29 -10.56 1.07
C VAL A 267 -15.63 -11.60 1.97
N LEU A 268 -15.62 -12.88 1.58
CA LEU A 268 -14.99 -13.93 2.36
C LEU A 268 -13.49 -13.70 2.55
N VAL A 269 -12.76 -13.29 1.49
CA VAL A 269 -11.35 -12.89 1.58
C VAL A 269 -11.17 -11.76 2.60
N ARG A 270 -12.04 -10.74 2.60
CA ARG A 270 -11.96 -9.61 3.55
C ARG A 270 -12.22 -10.03 4.99
N LEU A 271 -13.15 -10.94 5.22
CA LEU A 271 -13.40 -11.48 6.56
C LEU A 271 -12.18 -12.25 7.06
N VAL A 272 -11.62 -13.12 6.23
CA VAL A 272 -10.39 -13.89 6.53
C VAL A 272 -9.19 -12.98 6.82
N GLN A 273 -9.04 -11.86 6.12
CA GLN A 273 -7.97 -10.89 6.38
C GLN A 273 -7.99 -10.28 7.80
N ARG A 274 -9.14 -10.32 8.48
CA ARG A 274 -9.36 -9.74 9.82
C ARG A 274 -9.27 -10.76 10.95
N MET A 275 -9.15 -12.04 10.63
CA MET A 275 -9.16 -13.12 11.62
C MET A 275 -7.79 -13.31 12.26
N SER A 276 -7.80 -13.68 13.54
CA SER A 276 -6.60 -14.21 14.19
C SER A 276 -6.30 -15.63 13.69
N TYR A 277 -5.12 -16.14 14.01
CA TYR A 277 -4.77 -17.53 13.71
C TYR A 277 -5.74 -18.52 14.37
N ASN A 278 -6.16 -18.25 15.62
CA ASN A 278 -7.07 -19.11 16.37
C ASN A 278 -8.47 -19.13 15.77
N ASP A 279 -8.94 -17.97 15.30
CA ASP A 279 -10.22 -17.86 14.60
C ASP A 279 -10.23 -18.70 13.32
N LEU A 280 -9.16 -18.62 12.52
CA LEU A 280 -9.01 -19.42 11.30
C LEU A 280 -8.95 -20.92 11.61
N SER A 281 -8.24 -21.33 12.66
CA SER A 281 -8.17 -22.73 13.09
C SER A 281 -9.54 -23.25 13.51
N THR A 282 -10.27 -22.47 14.30
CA THR A 282 -11.63 -22.79 14.74
C THR A 282 -12.58 -22.93 13.55
N LEU A 283 -12.56 -21.96 12.64
CA LEU A 283 -13.38 -21.95 11.43
C LEU A 283 -13.05 -23.14 10.52
N TYR A 284 -11.77 -23.42 10.31
CA TYR A 284 -11.32 -24.56 9.52
C TYR A 284 -11.83 -25.88 10.08
N ASN A 285 -11.74 -26.10 11.39
CA ASN A 285 -12.21 -27.34 12.01
C ASN A 285 -13.70 -27.58 11.71
N LYS A 286 -14.53 -26.52 11.75
CA LYS A 286 -15.96 -26.60 11.42
C LYS A 286 -16.23 -26.97 9.97
N VAL A 287 -15.45 -26.45 9.02
CA VAL A 287 -15.70 -26.66 7.57
C VAL A 287 -14.82 -27.73 6.93
N SER A 288 -13.86 -28.29 7.66
CA SER A 288 -12.84 -29.24 7.16
C SER A 288 -13.43 -30.49 6.49
N ARG A 289 -14.62 -30.93 6.93
CA ARG A 289 -15.32 -32.09 6.39
C ARG A 289 -16.24 -31.77 5.20
N ILE A 290 -16.36 -30.51 4.81
CA ILE A 290 -17.19 -30.05 3.70
C ILE A 290 -16.25 -29.59 2.57
N PRO A 291 -15.98 -30.42 1.55
CA PRO A 291 -14.89 -30.16 0.59
C PRO A 291 -14.95 -28.80 -0.10
N VAL A 292 -16.15 -28.35 -0.51
CA VAL A 292 -16.36 -27.05 -1.17
C VAL A 292 -16.06 -25.90 -0.22
N ALA A 293 -16.62 -25.91 0.99
CA ALA A 293 -16.37 -24.89 2.00
C ALA A 293 -14.89 -24.87 2.42
N ARG A 294 -14.28 -26.03 2.66
CA ARG A 294 -12.84 -26.17 2.95
C ARG A 294 -12.00 -25.51 1.86
N LYS A 295 -12.28 -25.82 0.58
CA LYS A 295 -11.57 -25.24 -0.57
C LYS A 295 -11.73 -23.72 -0.62
N ASN A 296 -12.95 -23.20 -0.45
CA ASN A 296 -13.23 -21.77 -0.47
C ASN A 296 -12.54 -21.02 0.68
N LEU A 297 -12.45 -21.61 1.88
CA LEU A 297 -11.68 -21.06 2.99
C LEU A 297 -10.18 -21.01 2.66
N LEU A 298 -9.60 -22.10 2.15
CA LEU A 298 -8.17 -22.16 1.79
C LEU A 298 -7.82 -21.16 0.68
N ILE A 299 -8.63 -21.06 -0.37
CA ILE A 299 -8.50 -20.04 -1.42
C ILE A 299 -8.55 -18.65 -0.78
N SER A 300 -9.50 -18.40 0.11
CA SER A 300 -9.64 -17.10 0.77
C SER A 300 -8.42 -16.75 1.63
N CYS A 301 -7.82 -17.71 2.34
CA CYS A 301 -6.56 -17.53 3.08
C CYS A 301 -5.40 -17.14 2.15
N VAL A 302 -5.30 -17.79 0.99
CA VAL A 302 -4.27 -17.50 -0.01
C VAL A 302 -4.41 -16.08 -0.56
N HIS A 303 -5.62 -15.69 -0.97
CA HIS A 303 -5.88 -14.34 -1.50
C HIS A 303 -5.82 -13.26 -0.42
N ALA A 304 -6.09 -13.60 0.84
CA ALA A 304 -5.92 -12.70 1.97
C ALA A 304 -4.44 -12.29 2.12
N GLY A 305 -3.52 -13.25 1.93
CA GLY A 305 -2.10 -13.01 1.71
C GLY A 305 -1.31 -12.38 2.86
N ASN A 306 -1.89 -12.18 4.04
CA ASN A 306 -1.19 -11.63 5.19
C ASN A 306 -0.34 -12.71 5.90
N LEU A 307 0.54 -12.30 6.83
CA LEU A 307 1.44 -13.25 7.50
C LEU A 307 0.69 -14.34 8.28
N ILE A 308 -0.48 -14.02 8.85
CA ILE A 308 -1.30 -14.98 9.59
C ILE A 308 -1.80 -16.08 8.67
N THR A 309 -2.33 -15.72 7.49
CA THR A 309 -2.87 -16.71 6.55
C THR A 309 -1.76 -17.52 5.87
N VAL A 310 -0.61 -16.91 5.57
CA VAL A 310 0.57 -17.65 5.08
C VAL A 310 1.05 -18.67 6.10
N LYS A 311 1.11 -18.29 7.38
CA LYS A 311 1.44 -19.20 8.49
C LYS A 311 0.42 -20.32 8.63
N PHE A 312 -0.86 -20.00 8.54
CA PHE A 312 -1.94 -20.99 8.57
C PHE A 312 -1.82 -22.04 7.45
N ILE A 313 -1.62 -21.59 6.20
CA ILE A 313 -1.41 -22.52 5.07
C ILE A 313 -0.15 -23.35 5.29
N LYS A 314 0.93 -22.73 5.79
CA LYS A 314 2.16 -23.45 6.12
C LYS A 314 1.92 -24.55 7.15
N ASP A 315 1.25 -24.25 8.25
CA ASP A 315 0.98 -25.23 9.31
C ASP A 315 0.17 -26.44 8.78
N LYS A 316 -0.84 -26.18 7.92
CA LYS A 316 -1.62 -27.25 7.26
C LYS A 316 -0.84 -28.07 6.25
N ALA A 317 0.07 -27.46 5.50
CA ALA A 317 0.95 -28.18 4.58
C ALA A 317 2.01 -29.00 5.32
N VAL A 318 2.59 -28.44 6.40
CA VAL A 318 3.66 -29.07 7.19
C VAL A 318 3.14 -30.27 7.98
N SER A 319 1.91 -30.19 8.51
CA SER A 319 1.26 -31.26 9.28
C SER A 319 0.76 -32.43 8.42
N GLY A 320 0.76 -32.30 7.09
CA GLY A 320 0.25 -33.32 6.18
C GLY A 320 -1.28 -33.40 6.11
N GLU A 321 -2.00 -32.39 6.63
CA GLU A 321 -3.47 -32.30 6.56
C GLU A 321 -3.99 -32.00 5.13
N LEU A 322 -3.10 -31.60 4.22
CA LEU A 322 -3.42 -31.28 2.83
C LEU A 322 -2.93 -32.38 1.90
N ALA A 323 -3.80 -32.80 0.98
CA ALA A 323 -3.44 -33.75 -0.06
C ALA A 323 -2.44 -33.11 -1.06
N TYR A 324 -1.60 -33.94 -1.70
CA TYR A 324 -0.64 -33.47 -2.69
C TYR A 324 -1.30 -32.67 -3.83
N SER A 325 -2.50 -33.08 -4.27
CA SER A 325 -3.28 -32.36 -5.28
C SER A 325 -3.69 -30.95 -4.84
N ASP A 326 -3.96 -30.75 -3.55
CA ASP A 326 -4.24 -29.43 -2.98
C ASP A 326 -2.97 -28.56 -3.01
N LEU A 327 -1.80 -29.14 -2.68
CA LEU A 327 -0.53 -28.41 -2.64
C LEU A 327 -0.13 -27.83 -4.01
N ILE A 328 -0.39 -28.55 -5.11
CA ILE A 328 -0.03 -28.16 -6.49
C ILE A 328 -0.49 -26.74 -6.81
N TRP A 329 -1.73 -26.40 -6.48
CA TRP A 329 -2.27 -25.06 -6.73
C TRP A 329 -2.11 -24.14 -5.51
N LEU A 330 -2.20 -24.67 -4.29
CA LEU A 330 -2.24 -23.86 -3.07
C LEU A 330 -0.90 -23.18 -2.78
N LEU A 331 0.23 -23.89 -2.85
CA LEU A 331 1.53 -23.33 -2.47
C LEU A 331 2.03 -22.24 -3.43
N PRO A 332 2.01 -22.43 -4.78
CA PRO A 332 2.39 -21.36 -5.71
C PRO A 332 1.49 -20.13 -5.55
N THR A 333 0.18 -20.35 -5.39
CA THR A 333 -0.79 -19.25 -5.26
C THR A 333 -0.59 -18.51 -3.93
N THR A 334 -0.27 -19.22 -2.84
CA THR A 334 0.10 -18.62 -1.55
C THR A 334 1.24 -17.64 -1.71
N PHE A 335 2.34 -18.06 -2.36
CA PHE A 335 3.46 -17.16 -2.60
C PHE A 335 3.15 -16.05 -3.60
N HIS A 336 2.32 -16.31 -4.61
CA HIS A 336 1.92 -15.30 -5.58
C HIS A 336 1.05 -14.18 -4.99
N PHE A 337 0.24 -14.47 -3.97
CA PHE A 337 -0.62 -13.45 -3.33
C PHE A 337 -0.08 -12.94 -2.00
N ALA A 338 0.86 -13.65 -1.35
CA ALA A 338 1.48 -13.24 -0.09
C ALA A 338 2.01 -11.80 -0.13
N ASN A 339 1.43 -10.94 0.69
CA ASN A 339 1.85 -9.57 0.92
C ASN A 339 1.96 -9.30 2.44
N PRO A 340 2.83 -10.03 3.16
CA PRO A 340 3.02 -9.82 4.58
C PRO A 340 3.63 -8.45 4.89
N ASP A 341 3.48 -8.02 6.14
CA ASP A 341 3.99 -6.75 6.64
C ASP A 341 5.52 -6.68 6.52
N ILE A 342 6.02 -5.66 5.82
CA ILE A 342 7.45 -5.41 5.60
C ILE A 342 8.24 -5.19 6.90
N THR A 343 7.57 -4.88 8.02
CA THR A 343 8.20 -4.79 9.34
C THR A 343 8.47 -6.16 9.96
N LYS A 344 7.84 -7.23 9.45
CA LYS A 344 7.96 -8.62 9.94
C LYS A 344 8.69 -9.53 8.96
N VAL A 345 9.68 -9.00 8.26
CA VAL A 345 10.41 -9.71 7.21
C VAL A 345 11.14 -10.95 7.72
N GLU A 346 11.72 -10.92 8.92
CA GLU A 346 12.38 -12.11 9.48
C GLU A 346 11.41 -13.25 9.76
N GLU A 347 10.26 -12.95 10.35
CA GLU A 347 9.20 -13.93 10.60
C GLU A 347 8.66 -14.49 9.27
N THR A 348 8.47 -13.62 8.28
CA THR A 348 8.08 -14.00 6.93
C THR A 348 9.10 -14.95 6.31
N ALA A 349 10.40 -14.64 6.39
CA ALA A 349 11.46 -15.49 5.87
C ALA A 349 11.44 -16.88 6.51
N LYS A 350 11.27 -16.95 7.84
CA LYS A 350 11.17 -18.23 8.56
C LYS A 350 9.97 -19.06 8.11
N VAL A 351 8.77 -18.48 8.13
CA VAL A 351 7.51 -19.16 7.73
C VAL A 351 7.60 -19.69 6.30
N THR A 352 8.17 -18.91 5.40
CA THR A 352 8.23 -19.24 3.97
C THR A 352 9.34 -20.26 3.67
N ALA A 353 10.47 -20.22 4.38
CA ALA A 353 11.51 -21.25 4.30
C ALA A 353 11.01 -22.61 4.81
N GLU A 354 10.28 -22.63 5.93
CA GLU A 354 9.63 -23.85 6.44
C GLU A 354 8.66 -24.43 5.39
N LEU A 355 7.90 -23.59 4.71
CA LEU A 355 6.98 -24.02 3.66
C LEU A 355 7.71 -24.61 2.44
N LEU A 356 8.80 -23.97 2.00
CA LEU A 356 9.63 -24.46 0.90
C LEU A 356 10.29 -25.81 1.22
N SER A 357 10.62 -26.07 2.49
CA SER A 357 11.23 -27.34 2.92
C SER A 357 10.32 -28.55 2.73
N LYS A 358 9.00 -28.34 2.60
CA LYS A 358 8.01 -29.41 2.37
C LYS A 358 7.86 -29.81 0.90
N ILE A 359 8.56 -29.15 -0.01
CA ILE A 359 8.56 -29.51 -1.42
C ILE A 359 9.51 -30.70 -1.62
N PRO A 360 9.02 -31.92 -1.87
CA PRO A 360 9.88 -33.10 -1.94
C PRO A 360 10.79 -33.08 -3.16
N ASP A 361 10.25 -32.70 -4.33
CA ASP A 361 11.02 -32.54 -5.56
C ASP A 361 10.90 -31.10 -6.07
N LYS A 362 12.01 -30.36 -5.97
CA LYS A 362 12.13 -28.97 -6.43
C LYS A 362 11.94 -28.85 -7.95
N THR A 363 12.18 -29.93 -8.72
CA THR A 363 12.06 -29.96 -10.20
C THR A 363 10.71 -30.43 -10.72
N SER A 364 9.85 -30.97 -9.84
CA SER A 364 8.46 -31.27 -10.14
C SER A 364 7.69 -30.00 -10.54
N PHE A 365 6.50 -30.16 -11.13
CA PHE A 365 5.63 -29.02 -11.44
C PHE A 365 5.35 -28.16 -10.21
N LEU A 366 4.99 -28.80 -9.08
CA LEU A 366 4.77 -28.12 -7.80
C LEU A 366 6.02 -27.34 -7.37
N GLY A 367 7.19 -27.98 -7.39
CA GLY A 367 8.44 -27.34 -6.97
C GLY A 367 8.79 -26.13 -7.83
N LYS A 368 8.76 -26.29 -9.16
CA LYS A 368 9.02 -25.21 -10.11
C LYS A 368 8.07 -24.03 -9.90
N ALA A 369 6.76 -24.28 -9.89
CA ALA A 369 5.75 -23.24 -9.72
C ALA A 369 5.92 -22.51 -8.37
N THR A 370 6.22 -23.25 -7.32
CA THR A 370 6.36 -22.70 -5.96
C THR A 370 7.61 -21.83 -5.82
N TYR A 371 8.77 -22.24 -6.33
CA TYR A 371 9.99 -21.42 -6.29
C TYR A 371 9.88 -20.16 -7.16
N LEU A 372 9.26 -20.25 -8.34
CA LEU A 372 9.01 -19.08 -9.19
C LEU A 372 8.07 -18.08 -8.52
N ALA A 373 7.01 -18.57 -7.85
CA ALA A 373 6.11 -17.74 -7.07
C ALA A 373 6.78 -17.16 -5.82
N TYR A 374 7.68 -17.91 -5.16
CA TYR A 374 8.47 -17.41 -4.04
C TYR A 374 9.35 -16.22 -4.46
N GLY A 375 10.06 -16.33 -5.60
CA GLY A 375 10.80 -15.19 -6.14
C GLY A 375 9.91 -13.96 -6.38
N THR A 376 8.70 -14.17 -6.88
CA THR A 376 7.69 -13.11 -7.08
C THR A 376 7.28 -12.46 -5.75
N MET A 377 7.14 -13.23 -4.67
CA MET A 377 6.89 -12.70 -3.33
C MET A 377 8.06 -11.87 -2.80
N VAL A 378 9.29 -12.37 -2.94
CA VAL A 378 10.51 -11.67 -2.49
C VAL A 378 10.62 -10.31 -3.16
N ASN A 379 10.33 -10.23 -4.47
CA ASN A 379 10.29 -8.96 -5.18
C ASN A 379 9.32 -7.96 -4.53
N ARG A 380 8.10 -8.40 -4.22
CA ARG A 380 7.08 -7.56 -3.56
C ARG A 380 7.52 -7.11 -2.18
N GLN A 381 8.04 -8.02 -1.36
CA GLN A 381 8.53 -7.74 0.00
C GLN A 381 9.71 -6.77 0.01
N CYS A 382 10.50 -6.74 -1.06
CA CYS A 382 11.66 -5.87 -1.18
C CYS A 382 11.44 -4.66 -2.10
N SER A 383 10.20 -4.40 -2.53
CA SER A 383 9.86 -3.34 -3.51
C SER A 383 10.04 -1.92 -2.97
N THR A 384 9.85 -1.71 -1.67
CA THR A 384 9.96 -0.39 -1.00
C THR A 384 11.30 -0.19 -0.29
N SER A 385 12.11 -1.24 -0.18
CA SER A 385 13.44 -1.18 0.45
C SER A 385 14.55 -1.05 -0.59
N ARG A 386 15.58 -0.27 -0.30
CA ARG A 386 16.80 -0.22 -1.12
C ARG A 386 17.60 -1.52 -1.07
N ILE A 387 17.53 -2.23 0.06
CA ILE A 387 18.27 -3.48 0.30
C ILE A 387 17.29 -4.52 0.81
N CYS A 388 17.18 -5.62 0.08
CA CYS A 388 16.36 -6.76 0.47
C CYS A 388 17.00 -7.54 1.62
N HIS A 389 16.18 -8.01 2.55
CA HIS A 389 16.68 -8.76 3.70
C HIS A 389 17.31 -10.11 3.27
N PRO A 390 18.55 -10.44 3.70
CA PRO A 390 19.25 -11.64 3.22
C PRO A 390 18.48 -12.95 3.43
N LYS A 391 17.81 -13.11 4.58
CA LYS A 391 17.01 -14.32 4.89
C LYS A 391 15.88 -14.62 3.88
N LEU A 392 15.37 -13.61 3.16
CA LEU A 392 14.38 -13.83 2.09
C LEU A 392 15.01 -14.34 0.79
N LEU A 393 16.29 -14.07 0.57
CA LEU A 393 17.01 -14.48 -0.64
C LEU A 393 17.70 -15.83 -0.45
N GLU A 394 18.01 -16.20 0.78
CA GLU A 394 18.71 -17.42 1.14
C GLU A 394 18.11 -18.68 0.49
N PRO A 395 16.78 -18.94 0.50
CA PRO A 395 16.24 -20.12 -0.17
C PRO A 395 16.51 -20.15 -1.69
N LEU A 396 16.56 -18.97 -2.32
CA LEU A 396 16.86 -18.83 -3.75
C LEU A 396 18.35 -19.01 -4.05
N HIS A 397 19.23 -18.52 -3.18
CA HIS A 397 20.67 -18.69 -3.31
C HIS A 397 21.09 -20.14 -3.02
N ASN A 398 20.46 -20.78 -2.05
CA ASN A 398 20.72 -22.17 -1.67
C ASN A 398 20.36 -23.13 -2.80
N ILE A 399 19.17 -23.01 -3.40
CA ILE A 399 18.80 -23.89 -4.52
C ILE A 399 19.76 -23.75 -5.71
N LEU A 400 20.22 -22.53 -6.02
CA LEU A 400 21.17 -22.34 -7.11
C LEU A 400 22.55 -22.91 -6.76
N THR A 401 23.02 -22.70 -5.54
CA THR A 401 24.33 -23.18 -5.08
C THR A 401 24.36 -24.71 -5.04
N GLU A 402 23.31 -25.34 -4.52
CA GLU A 402 23.12 -26.80 -4.56
C GLU A 402 23.12 -27.30 -6.01
N ALA A 403 22.35 -26.67 -6.90
CA ALA A 403 22.29 -27.07 -8.30
C ALA A 403 23.65 -26.99 -9.00
N VAL A 404 24.42 -25.94 -8.75
CA VAL A 404 25.77 -25.75 -9.31
C VAL A 404 26.73 -26.82 -8.80
N ARG A 405 26.70 -27.11 -7.49
CA ARG A 405 27.52 -28.16 -6.87
C ARG A 405 27.20 -29.53 -7.46
N ASP A 406 25.91 -29.84 -7.58
CA ASP A 406 25.41 -31.14 -8.01
C ASP A 406 25.40 -31.29 -9.55
N LYS A 407 25.77 -30.22 -10.28
CA LYS A 407 25.71 -30.13 -11.76
C LYS A 407 24.31 -30.39 -12.33
N GLU A 408 23.28 -30.08 -11.54
CA GLU A 408 21.87 -30.28 -11.89
C GLU A 408 21.30 -29.10 -12.69
N GLU A 409 21.53 -29.16 -13.98
CA GLU A 409 21.16 -28.17 -14.99
C GLU A 409 19.72 -27.63 -14.87
N ASN A 410 18.72 -28.51 -14.73
CA ASN A 410 17.32 -28.10 -14.56
C ASN A 410 17.08 -27.29 -13.27
N LYS A 411 17.78 -27.64 -12.18
CA LYS A 411 17.71 -26.90 -10.92
C LYS A 411 18.44 -25.55 -11.03
N MET A 412 19.53 -25.48 -11.81
CA MET A 412 20.21 -24.20 -12.07
C MET A 412 19.26 -23.23 -12.79
N VAL A 413 18.57 -23.70 -13.84
CA VAL A 413 17.57 -22.89 -14.57
C VAL A 413 16.45 -22.42 -13.64
N LEU A 414 15.92 -23.30 -12.79
CA LEU A 414 14.90 -22.92 -11.81
C LEU A 414 15.41 -21.86 -10.84
N GLY A 415 16.58 -22.05 -10.24
CA GLY A 415 17.19 -21.10 -9.31
C GLY A 415 17.42 -19.73 -9.97
N MET A 416 17.97 -19.71 -11.19
CA MET A 416 18.19 -18.47 -11.94
C MET A 416 16.88 -17.76 -12.29
N LYS A 417 15.83 -18.48 -12.72
CA LYS A 417 14.51 -17.88 -13.01
C LYS A 417 13.83 -17.36 -11.75
N ALA A 418 13.91 -18.07 -10.63
CA ALA A 418 13.34 -17.63 -9.36
C ALA A 418 14.08 -16.40 -8.80
N ILE A 419 15.41 -16.35 -8.90
CA ILE A 419 16.22 -15.16 -8.60
C ILE A 419 15.85 -14.01 -9.54
N GLY A 420 15.64 -14.29 -10.82
CA GLY A 420 15.14 -13.32 -11.79
C GLY A 420 13.81 -12.70 -11.35
N ASN A 421 12.83 -13.52 -10.96
CA ASN A 421 11.56 -13.03 -10.43
C ASN A 421 11.75 -12.15 -9.18
N ALA A 422 12.68 -12.51 -8.28
CA ALA A 422 13.01 -11.68 -7.11
C ALA A 422 13.62 -10.33 -7.53
N GLY A 423 14.46 -10.33 -8.57
CA GLY A 423 15.00 -9.12 -9.20
C GLY A 423 15.91 -8.30 -8.28
N GLN A 424 16.57 -8.93 -7.30
CA GLN A 424 17.36 -8.24 -6.28
C GLN A 424 18.84 -8.17 -6.64
N ILE A 425 19.42 -6.97 -6.56
CA ILE A 425 20.81 -6.70 -6.94
C ILE A 425 21.85 -7.48 -6.10
N SER A 426 21.53 -7.80 -4.85
CA SER A 426 22.37 -8.64 -3.99
C SER A 426 22.61 -10.04 -4.56
N SER A 427 21.75 -10.51 -5.47
CA SER A 427 21.89 -11.81 -6.13
C SER A 427 22.86 -11.78 -7.32
N GLN A 428 23.30 -10.61 -7.79
CA GLN A 428 24.09 -10.44 -9.02
C GLN A 428 25.35 -11.31 -9.04
N LYS A 429 26.08 -11.39 -7.92
CA LYS A 429 27.34 -12.15 -7.83
C LYS A 429 27.13 -13.64 -8.10
N HIS A 430 26.04 -14.23 -7.60
CA HIS A 430 25.73 -15.65 -7.79
C HIS A 430 25.45 -15.98 -9.26
N ILE A 431 24.84 -15.05 -10.00
CA ILE A 431 24.49 -15.27 -11.41
C ILE A 431 25.67 -15.02 -12.34
N LYS A 432 26.48 -13.99 -12.06
CA LYS A 432 27.58 -13.57 -12.95
C LYS A 432 28.58 -14.69 -13.24
N VAL A 433 28.89 -15.51 -12.24
CA VAL A 433 29.84 -16.64 -12.36
C VAL A 433 29.38 -17.66 -13.43
N LEU A 434 28.07 -17.80 -13.62
CA LEU A 434 27.48 -18.72 -14.59
C LEU A 434 27.58 -18.23 -16.04
N CYS A 435 27.72 -16.91 -16.25
CA CYS A 435 27.94 -16.33 -17.59
C CYS A 435 29.41 -16.30 -17.98
N GLU A 436 30.31 -16.07 -17.02
CA GLU A 436 31.72 -15.75 -17.30
C GLU A 436 32.60 -16.98 -17.53
N THR A 437 32.05 -18.18 -17.32
CA THR A 437 32.82 -19.42 -17.34
C THR A 437 32.38 -20.30 -18.52
N ALA A 438 33.31 -20.60 -19.44
CA ALA A 438 33.08 -21.54 -20.56
C ALA A 438 32.78 -22.99 -20.12
N LYS A 439 32.76 -23.25 -18.80
CA LYS A 439 32.43 -24.53 -18.17
C LYS A 439 30.94 -24.89 -18.28
N TYR A 440 30.06 -23.90 -18.44
CA TYR A 440 28.61 -24.14 -18.51
C TYR A 440 28.11 -24.22 -19.95
N PRO A 441 27.10 -25.05 -20.25
CA PRO A 441 26.46 -25.07 -21.56
C PRO A 441 25.91 -23.70 -21.97
N GLU A 442 25.87 -23.42 -23.27
CA GLU A 442 25.43 -22.13 -23.83
C GLU A 442 24.04 -21.73 -23.31
N TYR A 443 23.09 -22.68 -23.22
CA TYR A 443 21.75 -22.38 -22.76
C TYR A 443 21.70 -21.94 -21.28
N ILE A 444 22.59 -22.44 -20.41
CA ILE A 444 22.72 -21.99 -19.01
C ILE A 444 23.24 -20.56 -18.98
N GLN A 445 24.23 -20.25 -19.81
CA GLN A 445 24.77 -18.89 -19.93
C GLN A 445 23.70 -17.90 -20.42
N VAL A 446 22.86 -18.29 -21.39
CA VAL A 446 21.73 -17.48 -21.87
C VAL A 446 20.73 -17.18 -20.75
N VAL A 447 20.33 -18.19 -19.96
CA VAL A 447 19.42 -17.99 -18.82
C VAL A 447 20.04 -17.06 -17.78
N ALA A 448 21.34 -17.21 -17.50
CA ALA A 448 22.05 -16.34 -16.55
C ALA A 448 22.07 -14.87 -17.03
N ILE A 449 22.29 -14.63 -18.32
CA ILE A 449 22.20 -13.28 -18.93
C ILE A 449 20.79 -12.71 -18.77
N GLN A 450 19.75 -13.49 -19.06
CA GLN A 450 18.35 -13.06 -18.88
C GLN A 450 18.04 -12.71 -17.42
N THR A 451 18.55 -13.50 -16.48
CA THR A 451 18.41 -13.22 -15.04
C THR A 451 19.12 -11.94 -14.64
N LEU A 452 20.34 -11.67 -15.15
CA LEU A 452 21.05 -10.41 -14.90
C LEU A 452 20.28 -9.21 -15.46
N ALA A 453 19.69 -9.32 -16.65
CA ALA A 453 18.87 -8.27 -17.23
C ALA A 453 17.64 -7.96 -16.36
N GLN A 454 17.00 -8.99 -15.79
CA GLN A 454 15.88 -8.81 -14.88
C GLN A 454 16.29 -8.16 -13.55
N ILE A 455 17.44 -8.52 -12.98
CA ILE A 455 18.02 -7.84 -11.80
C ILE A 455 18.32 -6.37 -12.11
N GLY A 456 18.81 -6.08 -13.33
CA GLY A 456 19.14 -4.73 -13.77
C GLY A 456 17.97 -3.76 -13.84
N LYS A 457 16.72 -4.25 -13.85
CA LYS A 457 15.53 -3.38 -13.78
C LYS A 457 15.44 -2.61 -12.45
N GLN A 458 16.04 -3.11 -11.36
CA GLN A 458 16.06 -2.44 -10.06
C GLN A 458 17.04 -1.26 -10.01
N ASP A 459 18.18 -1.37 -10.68
CA ASP A 459 19.21 -0.33 -10.77
C ASP A 459 19.91 -0.42 -12.14
N PRO A 460 19.41 0.34 -13.14
CA PRO A 460 19.98 0.32 -14.48
C PRO A 460 21.44 0.73 -14.50
N THR A 461 21.91 1.58 -13.56
CA THR A 461 23.27 2.12 -13.56
C THR A 461 24.33 1.09 -13.17
N LYS A 462 23.99 0.14 -12.29
CA LYS A 462 24.91 -0.93 -11.88
C LYS A 462 25.03 -2.08 -12.86
N VAL A 463 24.10 -2.17 -13.82
CA VAL A 463 24.17 -3.10 -14.95
C VAL A 463 24.70 -2.41 -16.21
N SER A 464 24.35 -1.13 -16.44
CA SER A 464 24.81 -0.30 -17.57
C SER A 464 26.21 0.30 -17.40
N GLY A 465 26.70 0.42 -16.16
CA GLY A 465 28.06 0.85 -15.83
C GLY A 465 29.16 -0.10 -16.33
N ARG A 466 28.78 -1.19 -16.99
CA ARG A 466 29.67 -2.06 -17.76
C ARG A 466 29.09 -2.30 -19.14
N ARG A 467 29.21 -1.30 -20.03
CA ARG A 467 29.09 -1.43 -21.50
C ARG A 467 30.07 -2.45 -22.13
N HIS A 468 30.78 -3.22 -21.30
CA HIS A 468 31.69 -4.29 -21.70
C HIS A 468 31.37 -5.57 -20.93
N VAL A 469 30.16 -6.11 -21.06
CA VAL A 469 29.97 -7.55 -20.91
C VAL A 469 30.04 -8.15 -22.32
N PHE A 470 31.19 -7.96 -22.98
CA PHE A 470 31.60 -8.77 -24.12
C PHE A 470 32.06 -10.11 -23.54
N VAL A 471 31.13 -11.04 -23.32
CA VAL A 471 31.52 -12.41 -22.97
C VAL A 471 32.01 -13.07 -24.25
N ARG A 472 33.32 -13.29 -24.35
CA ARG A 472 33.91 -14.10 -25.42
C ARG A 472 33.63 -15.57 -25.10
N VAL A 473 32.53 -16.10 -25.65
CA VAL A 473 32.16 -17.52 -25.54
C VAL A 473 32.69 -18.28 -26.77
N GLY A 474 33.97 -18.68 -26.75
CA GLY A 474 34.55 -19.54 -27.80
C GLY A 474 34.55 -18.95 -29.23
N LYS A 475 34.67 -19.82 -30.24
CA LYS A 475 34.88 -19.48 -31.67
C LYS A 475 33.62 -19.11 -32.47
N ASN A 476 32.41 -19.31 -31.93
CA ASN A 476 31.16 -19.08 -32.68
C ASN A 476 30.35 -17.93 -32.04
N PHE A 477 30.13 -16.87 -32.83
CA PHE A 477 29.71 -15.54 -32.36
C PHE A 477 28.19 -15.27 -32.39
N VAL A 478 27.34 -16.24 -32.74
CA VAL A 478 26.08 -15.87 -33.45
C VAL A 478 24.79 -15.96 -32.61
N CYS A 479 24.67 -16.78 -31.56
CA CYS A 479 23.39 -16.92 -30.83
C CYS A 479 23.22 -16.03 -29.59
N VAL A 480 24.31 -15.65 -28.91
CA VAL A 480 24.27 -14.82 -27.69
C VAL A 480 24.10 -13.33 -28.02
N TYR A 481 24.56 -12.88 -29.19
CA TYR A 481 24.49 -11.47 -29.61
C TYR A 481 23.06 -10.97 -29.79
N VAL A 482 22.14 -11.80 -30.29
CA VAL A 482 20.75 -11.40 -30.54
C VAL A 482 20.00 -11.17 -29.22
N TYR A 483 20.23 -12.01 -28.19
CA TYR A 483 19.58 -11.81 -26.89
C TYR A 483 20.19 -10.69 -26.06
N VAL A 484 21.52 -10.53 -26.07
CA VAL A 484 22.16 -9.36 -25.44
C VAL A 484 21.74 -8.08 -26.16
N CYS A 485 21.66 -8.08 -27.49
CA CYS A 485 21.10 -6.96 -28.24
C CYS A 485 19.63 -6.75 -27.91
N VAL A 486 18.75 -7.74 -27.78
CA VAL A 486 17.35 -7.50 -27.37
C VAL A 486 17.26 -6.97 -25.93
N CYS A 487 18.10 -7.44 -25.02
CA CYS A 487 18.15 -6.92 -23.64
C CYS A 487 18.73 -5.50 -23.56
N VAL A 488 19.58 -5.09 -24.51
CA VAL A 488 20.19 -3.75 -24.59
C VAL A 488 19.38 -2.79 -25.50
N TYR A 489 18.76 -3.27 -26.57
CA TYR A 489 18.02 -2.49 -27.58
C TYR A 489 16.68 -1.98 -27.05
N VAL A 490 16.03 -2.70 -26.12
CA VAL A 490 14.86 -2.17 -25.41
C VAL A 490 15.22 -0.93 -24.57
N TYR A 491 16.51 -0.69 -24.29
CA TYR A 491 16.99 0.51 -23.60
C TYR A 491 17.58 1.59 -24.52
N VAL A 492 17.73 1.34 -25.83
CA VAL A 492 18.40 2.28 -26.77
C VAL A 492 17.48 2.78 -27.91
N TYR A 493 16.35 2.12 -28.21
CA TYR A 493 15.51 2.47 -29.37
C TYR A 493 14.21 3.24 -29.08
N VAL A 494 14.21 4.19 -28.12
CA VAL A 494 13.12 5.21 -27.99
C VAL A 494 13.65 6.65 -27.89
N TYR A 495 14.91 6.88 -28.27
CA TYR A 495 15.46 8.23 -28.43
C TYR A 495 16.27 8.30 -29.70
N VAL A 496 15.61 8.31 -30.86
CA VAL A 496 15.93 9.02 -32.13
C VAL A 496 14.79 8.64 -33.11
N TYR A 497 14.09 9.64 -33.65
CA TYR A 497 12.82 9.60 -34.42
C TYR A 497 11.59 9.30 -33.52
N VAL A 498 10.74 10.25 -33.11
CA VAL A 498 10.23 11.50 -33.72
C VAL A 498 10.24 12.64 -32.70
#